data_AF-A0A2H9QTA4-F1
#
_entry.id   AF-A0A2H9QTA4-F1
#
_cell.length_a   1.000
_cell.length_b   1.000
_cell.length_c   1.000
_cell.angle_alpha   90.00
_cell.angle_beta   90.00
_cell.angle_gamma   90.00
#
_symmetry.space_group_name_H-M   'P 1'
#
loop_
_entity.id
_entity.type
_entity.pdbx_description
1 polymer ?
#
loop_
_entity_poly.entity_id
_entity_poly.type
_entity_poly.pdbx_seq_one_letter_code
_entity_poly.pdbx_strand_id
1 'polypeptide(L)' 'MIVEGASVKGKKVLLLDDLRTSGMSILEATKILKNAGVEDVVYLCLGTHTNKVPLAREI' A
#
# COMPACT_ATOMS: atom_id res chain seq x y z
N MET A 1 -11.09 4.44 2.26
CA MET A 1 -10.80 3.82 0.95
C MET A 1 -12.03 3.07 0.48
N ILE A 2 -12.52 3.34 -0.73
CA ILE A 2 -13.74 2.73 -1.27
C ILE A 2 -13.33 1.67 -2.29
N VAL A 3 -13.89 0.46 -2.19
CA VAL A 3 -13.70 -0.63 -3.18
C VAL A 3 -14.95 -0.67 -4.05
N GLU A 4 -14.86 -0.13 -5.26
CA GLU A 4 -15.95 -0.09 -6.24
C GLU A 4 -15.58 -0.87 -7.52
N GLY A 5 -16.57 -1.54 -8.11
CA GLY A 5 -16.51 -2.01 -9.50
C GLY A 5 -15.88 -3.37 -9.79
N ALA A 6 -15.18 -4.03 -8.86
CA ALA A 6 -14.65 -5.38 -9.09
C ALA A 6 -14.43 -6.19 -7.80
N SER A 7 -14.61 -7.51 -7.88
CA SER A 7 -14.17 -8.43 -6.82
C SER A 7 -12.64 -8.40 -6.73
N VAL A 8 -12.13 -8.19 -5.51
CA VAL A 8 -10.70 -8.14 -5.19
C VAL A 8 -10.19 -9.42 -4.51
N LYS A 9 -11.09 -10.35 -4.18
CA LYS A 9 -10.77 -11.59 -3.47
C LYS A 9 -9.84 -12.48 -4.32
N GLY A 10 -8.75 -12.95 -3.72
CA GLY A 10 -7.75 -13.81 -4.37
C GLY A 10 -6.89 -13.10 -5.43
N LYS A 11 -6.96 -11.76 -5.51
CA LYS A 11 -6.13 -11.00 -6.44
C LYS A 11 -4.91 -10.41 -5.74
N LYS A 12 -3.92 -10.04 -6.54
CA LYS A 12 -2.81 -9.17 -6.12
C LYS A 12 -3.15 -7.74 -6.51
N VAL A 13 -2.91 -6.80 -5.61
CA VAL A 13 -3.29 -5.39 -5.77
C VAL A 13 -2.05 -4.50 -5.67
N LEU A 14 -1.91 -3.58 -6.62
CA LEU A 14 -0.95 -2.48 -6.56
C LEU A 14 -1.67 -1.22 -6.07
N LEU A 15 -1.17 -0.65 -4.99
CA LEU A 15 -1.60 0.62 -4.45
C LEU A 15 -0.68 1.73 -4.93
N LEU A 16 -1.27 2.76 -5.52
CA LEU A 16 -0.59 3.93 -6.06
C LEU A 16 -0.95 5.14 -5.22
N ASP A 17 0.06 5.94 -4.90
CA ASP A 17 -0.07 7.15 -4.09
C ASP A 17 0.96 8.19 -4.53
N ASP A 18 0.69 9.46 -4.30
CA ASP A 18 1.61 10.52 -4.66
C ASP A 18 2.72 10.68 -3.60
N LEU A 19 2.35 10.72 -2.32
CA LEU A 19 3.26 11.01 -1.21
C LEU A 19 3.02 10.12 0.00
N ARG A 20 4.09 9.46 0.44
CA ARG A 20 4.10 8.69 1.69
C ARG A 20 4.81 9.46 2.80
N THR A 21 4.05 9.90 3.80
CA THR A 21 4.57 10.52 5.03
C THR A 21 4.68 9.50 6.16
N SER A 22 3.74 9.47 7.11
CA SER A 22 3.69 8.51 8.21
C SER A 22 3.41 7.08 7.75
N GLY A 23 2.74 6.93 6.59
CA GLY A 23 2.26 5.65 6.09
C GLY A 23 0.94 5.17 6.71
N MET A 24 0.22 6.03 7.45
CA MET A 24 -1.07 5.64 8.04
C MET A 24 -2.12 5.29 6.98
N SER A 25 -2.18 6.05 5.88
CA SER A 25 -3.12 5.82 4.78
C SER A 25 -2.91 4.45 4.13
N ILE A 26 -1.66 4.06 3.87
CA ILE A 26 -1.34 2.75 3.28
C ILE A 26 -1.62 1.59 4.26
N LEU A 27 -1.39 1.78 5.56
CA LEU A 27 -1.73 0.77 6.57
C LEU A 27 -3.24 0.51 6.63
N GLU A 28 -4.04 1.58 6.63
CA GLU A 28 -5.50 1.46 6.64
C GLU A 28 -6.03 0.82 5.34
N ALA A 29 -5.53 1.26 4.19
CA ALA A 29 -5.84 0.69 2.88
C ALA A 29 -5.52 -0.81 2.81
N THR A 30 -4.33 -1.20 3.27
CA THR A 30 -3.90 -2.60 3.30
C THR A 30 -4.82 -3.43 4.19
N LYS A 31 -5.23 -2.92 5.36
CA LYS A 31 -6.15 -3.61 6.26
C LYS A 31 -7.51 -3.86 5.59
N ILE A 32 -8.07 -2.85 4.91
CA ILE A 32 -9.34 -2.95 4.18
C ILE A 32 -9.23 -4.02 3.08
N LEU A 33 -8.15 -4.01 2.30
CA LEU A 33 -7.95 -4.96 1.18
C LEU A 33 -7.73 -6.39 1.66
N LYS A 34 -6.95 -6.58 2.72
CA LYS A 34 -6.75 -7.91 3.31
C LYS A 34 -8.06 -8.46 3.87
N ASN A 35 -8.87 -7.62 4.52
CA ASN A 35 -10.21 -8.02 4.97
C ASN A 35 -11.15 -8.34 3.80
N ALA A 36 -10.98 -7.70 2.65
CA ALA A 36 -11.70 -8.04 1.41
C ALA A 36 -11.17 -9.30 0.71
N GLY A 37 -10.14 -9.96 1.25
CA GLY A 37 -9.61 -11.22 0.76
C GLY A 37 -8.55 -11.10 -0.33
N VAL A 38 -7.89 -9.95 -0.45
CA VAL A 38 -6.74 -9.76 -1.35
C VAL A 38 -5.58 -10.67 -0.94
N GLU A 39 -4.99 -11.38 -1.90
CA GLU A 39 -3.85 -12.29 -1.68
C GLU A 39 -2.61 -11.48 -1.30
N ASP A 40 -2.28 -10.46 -2.09
CA ASP A 40 -1.08 -9.65 -1.91
C ASP A 40 -1.30 -8.17 -2.20
N VAL A 41 -0.58 -7.31 -1.49
CA VAL A 41 -0.68 -5.85 -1.60
C VAL A 41 0.72 -5.28 -1.76
N VAL A 42 0.98 -4.69 -2.92
CA VAL A 42 2.21 -3.94 -3.21
C VAL A 42 1.88 -2.46 -3.19
N TYR A 43 2.77 -1.64 -2.64
CA TYR A 43 2.61 -0.19 -2.60
C TYR A 43 3.71 0.50 -3.39
N LEU A 44 3.33 1.47 -4.22
CA LEU A 44 4.22 2.36 -4.94
C LEU A 44 3.79 3.80 -4.69
N CYS A 45 4.71 4.61 -4.19
CA CYS A 45 4.53 6.05 -4.04
C CYS A 45 5.57 6.83 -4.84
N LEU A 46 5.20 7.99 -5.36
CA LEU A 46 6.10 8.85 -6.14
C LEU A 46 7.11 9.58 -5.25
N GLY A 47 6.69 10.03 -4.07
CA GLY A 47 7.55 10.69 -3.10
C GLY A 47 7.40 10.07 -1.71
N THR A 48 8.46 10.11 -0.91
CA THR A 48 8.41 9.72 0.50
C THR A 48 9.12 10.74 1.37
N HIS A 49 8.49 11.09 2.50
CA HIS A 49 9.11 11.92 3.53
C HIS A 49 9.71 11.02 4.61
N THR A 50 10.98 10.68 4.48
CA THR A 50 11.71 9.85 5.46
C THR A 50 12.65 10.71 6.29
N ASN A 51 12.39 10.84 7.59
CA ASN A 51 13.35 11.43 8.56
C ASN A 51 14.54 10.51 8.88
N LYS A 52 14.75 9.44 8.11
CA LYS A 52 15.88 8.52 8.25
C LYS A 52 16.53 8.35 6.88
N VAL A 53 17.85 8.44 6.87
CA VAL A 53 18.74 8.08 5.74
C VAL A 53 18.23 6.77 5.11
N PRO A 54 18.24 6.63 3.77
CA PRO A 54 17.71 5.43 3.12
C PRO A 54 18.39 4.18 3.70
N LEU A 55 17.58 3.23 4.17
CA LEU A 55 18.07 1.86 4.39
C LEU A 55 18.41 1.32 3.01
N ALA A 56 19.69 1.46 2.65
CA ALA A 56 20.28 0.69 1.57
C ALA A 56 19.96 -0.78 1.84
N ARG A 57 19.44 -1.44 0.79
CA ARG A 57 19.07 -2.85 0.76
C ARG A 57 20.09 -3.69 1.52
N GLU A 58 19.66 -4.36 2.59
CA GLU A 58 20.36 -5.54 3.07
C GLU A 58 20.11 -6.66 2.04
N ILE A 59 21.20 -7.06 1.38
CA ILE A 59 21.33 -8.25 0.54
C ILE A 59 21.75 -9.38 1.46
#